data_AF-A0A7T7XMU7-F1
#
_entry.id   AF-A0A7T7XMU7-F1
#
_cell.length_a   1.000
_cell.length_b   1.000
_cell.length_c   1.000
_cell.angle_alpha   90.00
_cell.angle_beta   90.00
_cell.angle_gamma   90.00
#
_symmetry.space_group_name_H-M   'P 1'
#
loop_
_entity.id
_entity.type
_entity.pdbx_description
1 polymer ?
#
loop_
_entity_poly.entity_id
_entity_poly.type
_entity_poly.pdbx_seq_one_letter_code
_entity_poly.pdbx_strand_id
1 'polypeptide(L)'
;MEIIINILLIILIFTFTIKKVNGRYFRFEYAINVLIIFYLLILLNLIKSYFELPELNLKCVNYAAAYILLYWYLTITIKRFYDLGMEGWNLLTLLIPIYGIIAAIYLLIKKGEDGINKFDKAIDYNKAVNKKTRIIDIYDEYFRVDNHKYYLKKNGNEYKIGFPKNITKQDIIKNYLSETHENKEDGYGEIITIEKKEFEGMIRNLKLAEVRESFYLIKSETKIFIRKENFKYSIILEKEADTEIRAVINRMAGFPEKIETKDYIIYKKIQKKDIRGLINSI
;
A
#
# COMPACT_ATOMS: atom_id res chain seq x y z
N MET A 1 23.61 6.23 27.25
CA MET A 1 22.39 5.39 27.12
C MET A 1 21.23 6.18 26.50
N GLU A 2 20.97 7.41 26.95
CA GLU A 2 19.87 8.27 26.48
C GLU A 2 19.92 8.67 25.00
N ILE A 3 21.11 9.01 24.47
CA ILE A 3 21.30 9.32 23.04
C ILE A 3 20.89 8.11 22.16
N ILE A 4 21.21 6.89 22.61
CA ILE A 4 20.89 5.66 21.88
C ILE A 4 19.37 5.44 21.86
N ILE A 5 18.69 5.65 23.00
CA ILE A 5 17.22 5.55 23.11
C ILE A 5 16.55 6.52 22.14
N ASN A 6 17.02 7.78 22.07
CA ASN A 6 16.47 8.78 21.16
C ASN A 6 16.73 8.46 19.68
N ILE A 7 17.92 7.97 19.34
CA ILE A 7 18.24 7.54 17.97
C ILE A 7 17.34 6.37 17.55
N LEU A 8 17.15 5.38 18.44
CA LEU A 8 16.24 4.25 18.18
C LEU A 8 14.80 4.72 17.99
N LEU A 9 14.35 5.69 18.79
CA LEU A 9 13.01 6.28 18.65
C LEU A 9 12.86 7.02 17.30
N ILE A 10 13.86 7.79 16.88
CA ILE A 10 13.88 8.45 15.56
C ILE A 10 13.82 7.42 14.44
N ILE A 11 14.64 6.36 14.50
CA ILE A 11 14.65 5.28 13.50
C ILE A 11 13.27 4.60 13.44
N LEU A 12 12.64 4.37 14.60
CA LEU A 12 11.30 3.81 14.67
C LEU A 12 10.28 4.72 13.97
N ILE A 13 10.22 6.01 14.33
CA ILE A 13 9.31 7.01 13.74
C ILE A 13 9.55 7.12 12.22
N PHE A 14 10.80 7.17 11.79
CA PHE A 14 11.18 7.25 10.38
C PHE A 14 10.71 6.02 9.59
N THR A 15 10.85 4.83 10.18
CA THR A 15 10.40 3.57 9.56
C THR A 15 8.87 3.53 9.38
N PHE A 16 8.11 4.10 10.32
CA PHE A 16 6.66 4.25 10.16
C PHE A 16 6.29 5.27 9.08
N THR A 17 7.08 6.33 8.94
CA THR A 17 6.84 7.44 7.99
C THR A 17 7.04 7.02 6.52
N ILE A 18 8.08 6.22 6.21
CA ILE A 18 8.42 5.84 4.82
C ILE A 18 7.40 4.88 4.19
N LYS A 19 6.65 4.10 4.97
CA LYS A 19 5.86 2.98 4.44
C LYS A 19 4.64 3.36 3.58
N LYS A 20 4.29 4.64 3.42
CA LYS A 20 3.05 5.05 2.74
C LYS A 20 3.26 6.22 1.77
N VAL A 21 3.87 5.96 0.61
CA VAL A 21 4.25 7.03 -0.35
C VAL A 21 3.17 7.31 -1.41
N ASN A 22 2.27 6.39 -1.76
CA ASN A 22 1.31 6.61 -2.85
C ASN A 22 -0.15 6.77 -2.39
N GLY A 23 -1.00 7.29 -3.29
CA GLY A 23 -2.46 7.34 -3.13
C GLY A 23 -3.05 8.44 -2.24
N ARG A 24 -4.34 8.27 -1.93
CA ARG A 24 -5.19 9.13 -1.10
C ARG A 24 -5.23 8.63 0.34
N TYR A 25 -5.49 9.52 1.30
CA TYR A 25 -5.71 9.14 2.71
C TYR A 25 -7.18 9.31 3.09
N PHE A 26 -7.84 8.21 3.41
CA PHE A 26 -9.21 8.22 3.90
C PHE A 26 -9.32 8.87 5.29
N ARG A 27 -10.50 9.42 5.62
CA ARG A 27 -10.74 10.18 6.87
C ARG A 27 -10.31 9.44 8.13
N PHE A 28 -10.58 8.14 8.20
CA PHE A 28 -10.28 7.32 9.38
C PHE A 28 -8.78 7.07 9.51
N GLU A 29 -8.11 6.75 8.40
CA GLU A 29 -6.65 6.61 8.39
C GLU A 29 -5.98 7.95 8.76
N TYR A 30 -6.46 9.06 8.19
CA TYR A 30 -5.97 10.39 8.52
C TYR A 30 -6.11 10.70 10.01
N ALA A 31 -7.32 10.53 10.58
CA ALA A 31 -7.58 10.78 11.99
C ALA A 31 -6.68 9.97 12.92
N ILE A 32 -6.52 8.67 12.66
CA ILE A 32 -5.62 7.80 13.45
C ILE A 32 -4.17 8.28 13.35
N ASN A 33 -3.69 8.63 12.15
CA ASN A 33 -2.30 9.06 11.98
C ASN A 33 -2.04 10.41 12.66
N VAL A 34 -2.99 11.36 12.59
CA VAL A 34 -2.90 12.63 13.32
C VAL A 34 -2.86 12.39 14.83
N LEU A 35 -3.69 11.48 15.36
CA LEU A 35 -3.67 11.11 16.78
C LEU A 35 -2.35 10.44 17.19
N ILE A 36 -1.80 9.55 16.36
CA ILE A 36 -0.50 8.92 16.61
C ILE A 36 0.60 9.99 16.65
N ILE A 37 0.65 10.91 15.68
CA ILE A 37 1.63 11.99 15.66
C ILE A 37 1.49 12.86 16.91
N PHE A 38 0.27 13.22 17.30
CA PHE A 38 -0.01 13.98 18.51
C PHE A 38 0.49 13.25 19.78
N TYR A 39 0.22 11.95 19.91
CA TYR A 39 0.69 11.15 21.04
C TYR A 39 2.22 11.03 21.07
N LEU A 40 2.87 10.85 19.92
CA LEU A 40 4.33 10.81 19.82
C LEU A 40 4.96 12.14 20.25
N LEU A 41 4.34 13.28 19.90
CA LEU A 41 4.80 14.60 20.38
C LEU A 41 4.69 14.73 21.90
N ILE A 42 3.60 14.26 22.51
CA ILE A 42 3.45 14.24 23.97
C ILE A 42 4.54 13.37 24.60
N LEU A 43 4.72 12.14 24.09
CA LEU A 43 5.70 11.19 24.60
C LEU A 43 7.14 11.72 24.51
N LEU A 44 7.50 12.39 23.42
CA LEU A 44 8.80 13.06 23.28
C LEU A 44 9.02 14.14 24.36
N ASN A 45 7.99 14.93 24.66
CA ASN A 45 8.07 15.96 25.72
C ASN A 45 8.13 15.36 27.13
N LEU A 46 7.40 14.27 27.39
CA LEU A 46 7.46 13.56 28.68
C LEU A 46 8.85 12.95 28.93
N ILE A 47 9.44 12.31 27.92
CA ILE A 47 10.81 11.77 28.00
C ILE A 47 11.79 12.92 28.29
N LYS A 48 11.67 14.04 27.58
CA LYS A 48 12.52 15.22 27.83
C LYS A 48 12.40 15.71 29.28
N SER A 49 11.18 15.76 29.83
CA SER A 49 10.95 16.21 31.20
C SER A 49 11.48 15.23 32.25
N TYR A 50 11.40 13.92 32.00
CA TYR A 50 11.78 12.90 32.98
C TYR A 50 13.30 12.74 33.13
N PHE A 51 14.06 12.91 32.05
CA PHE A 51 15.50 12.63 32.04
C PHE A 51 16.39 13.88 32.29
N GLU A 52 15.82 15.05 32.60
CA GLU A 52 16.56 16.30 32.93
C GLU A 52 17.74 16.60 32.00
N LEU A 53 17.57 16.35 30.70
CA LEU A 53 18.70 16.15 29.81
C LEU A 53 19.44 17.48 29.47
N PRO A 54 20.79 17.47 29.31
CA PRO A 54 21.57 18.66 28.99
C PRO A 54 21.14 19.33 27.67
N GLU A 55 21.02 20.65 27.67
CA GLU A 55 20.37 21.41 26.59
C GLU A 55 20.99 21.26 25.20
N LEU A 56 22.31 21.06 25.08
CA LEU A 56 23.00 21.23 23.79
C LEU A 56 22.88 19.98 22.88
N ASN A 57 23.05 18.78 23.43
CA ASN A 57 23.01 17.52 22.66
C ASN A 57 21.58 17.09 22.29
N LEU A 58 20.56 17.60 23.00
CA LEU A 58 19.16 17.30 22.71
C LEU A 58 18.52 18.18 21.65
N LYS A 59 19.06 19.37 21.41
CA LYS A 59 18.47 20.29 20.42
C LYS A 59 18.44 19.64 19.04
N CYS A 60 19.55 19.06 18.59
CA CYS A 60 19.63 18.39 17.28
C CYS A 60 18.67 17.20 17.15
N VAL A 61 18.60 16.34 18.17
CA VAL A 61 17.72 15.16 18.20
C VAL A 61 16.25 15.58 18.18
N ASN A 62 15.89 16.58 19.00
CA ASN A 62 14.52 17.10 19.05
C ASN A 62 14.11 17.76 17.74
N TYR A 63 15.00 18.55 17.12
CA TYR A 63 14.73 19.13 15.80
C TYR A 63 14.56 18.06 14.73
N ALA A 64 15.39 17.01 14.75
CA ALA A 64 15.25 15.89 13.80
C ALA A 64 13.91 15.16 13.98
N ALA A 65 13.52 14.84 15.23
CA ALA A 65 12.24 14.20 15.52
C ALA A 65 11.05 15.09 15.11
N ALA A 66 11.10 16.38 15.45
CA ALA A 66 10.08 17.34 15.06
C ALA A 66 9.96 17.48 13.54
N TYR A 67 11.09 17.52 12.82
CA TYR A 67 11.10 17.60 11.36
C TYR A 67 10.48 16.34 10.71
N ILE A 68 10.81 15.14 11.21
CA ILE A 68 10.24 13.89 10.70
C ILE A 68 8.72 13.84 10.94
N LEU A 69 8.27 14.18 12.15
CA LEU A 69 6.85 14.21 12.49
C LEU A 69 6.09 15.26 11.69
N LEU A 70 6.70 16.43 11.47
CA LEU A 70 6.15 17.47 10.60
C LEU A 70 6.03 16.98 9.16
N TYR A 71 7.10 16.41 8.60
CA TYR A 71 7.08 15.84 7.25
C TYR A 71 5.98 14.77 7.10
N TRP A 72 5.84 13.90 8.11
CA TRP A 72 4.78 12.90 8.13
C TRP A 72 3.39 13.55 8.15
N TYR A 73 3.16 14.53 9.03
CA TYR A 73 1.91 15.28 9.12
C TYR A 73 1.55 15.99 7.80
N LEU A 74 2.49 16.69 7.18
CA LEU A 74 2.27 17.37 5.91
C LEU A 74 1.92 16.37 4.80
N THR A 75 2.64 15.25 4.73
CA THR A 75 2.41 14.20 3.73
C THR A 75 1.00 13.61 3.83
N ILE A 76 0.56 13.20 5.02
CA ILE A 76 -0.78 12.62 5.19
C ILE A 76 -1.88 13.66 4.96
N THR A 77 -1.62 14.92 5.27
CA THR A 77 -2.59 16.01 5.13
C THR A 77 -2.78 16.39 3.66
N ILE A 78 -1.70 16.50 2.87
CA ILE A 78 -1.79 16.67 1.41
C ILE A 78 -2.62 15.54 0.80
N LYS A 79 -2.39 14.30 1.21
CA LYS A 79 -3.14 13.14 0.72
C LYS A 79 -4.60 13.12 1.18
N ARG A 80 -4.92 13.72 2.32
CA ARG A 80 -6.29 13.95 2.77
C ARG A 80 -6.98 14.98 1.88
N PHE A 81 -6.30 16.07 1.50
CA PHE A 81 -6.81 17.02 0.52
C PHE A 81 -7.06 16.35 -0.85
N TYR A 82 -6.15 15.50 -1.31
CA TYR A 82 -6.36 14.70 -2.52
C TYR A 82 -7.57 13.78 -2.43
N ASP A 83 -7.89 13.24 -1.24
CA ASP A 83 -9.14 12.49 -1.04
C ASP A 83 -10.40 13.35 -1.12
N LEU A 84 -10.29 14.65 -0.88
CA LEU A 84 -11.37 15.61 -1.01
C LEU A 84 -11.45 16.25 -2.41
N GLY A 85 -10.65 15.79 -3.38
CA GLY A 85 -10.57 16.41 -4.71
C GLY A 85 -9.83 17.75 -4.75
N MET A 86 -9.22 18.13 -3.63
CA MET A 86 -8.54 19.42 -3.44
C MET A 86 -7.04 19.28 -3.69
N GLU A 87 -6.40 20.35 -4.16
CA GLU A 87 -4.95 20.37 -4.41
C GLU A 87 -4.15 20.51 -3.11
N GLY A 88 -2.89 20.07 -3.12
CA GLY A 88 -2.01 20.08 -1.96
C GLY A 88 -1.69 21.49 -1.44
N TRP A 89 -1.86 22.53 -2.27
CA TRP A 89 -1.72 23.93 -1.87
C TRP A 89 -2.69 24.36 -0.78
N ASN A 90 -3.83 23.67 -0.66
CA ASN A 90 -4.78 23.92 0.44
C ASN A 90 -4.17 23.61 1.82
N LEU A 91 -3.04 22.94 1.90
CA LEU A 91 -2.26 22.80 3.13
C LEU A 91 -1.88 24.15 3.74
N LEU A 92 -1.59 25.18 2.91
CA LEU A 92 -1.22 26.51 3.38
C LEU A 92 -2.31 27.16 4.21
N THR A 93 -3.58 26.78 4.01
CA THR A 93 -4.67 27.33 4.79
C THR A 93 -4.62 26.88 6.25
N LEU A 94 -3.92 25.78 6.56
CA LEU A 94 -3.71 25.32 7.93
C LEU A 94 -2.76 26.22 8.73
N LEU A 95 -1.99 27.08 8.07
CA LEU A 95 -1.07 28.03 8.72
C LEU A 95 -1.79 29.27 9.27
N ILE A 96 -3.02 29.53 8.84
CA ILE A 96 -3.84 30.63 9.34
C ILE A 96 -4.48 30.16 10.66
N PRO A 97 -4.31 30.84 11.81
CA PRO A 97 -4.67 30.26 13.12
C PRO A 97 -6.13 29.77 13.24
N ILE A 98 -7.11 30.66 13.02
CA ILE A 98 -8.53 30.31 13.17
C ILE A 98 -9.01 29.43 12.02
N TYR A 99 -8.66 29.83 10.78
CA TYR A 99 -9.06 29.07 9.59
C TYR A 99 -8.43 27.67 9.57
N GLY A 100 -7.21 27.52 10.06
CA GLY A 100 -6.49 26.26 10.12
C GLY A 100 -7.12 25.28 11.08
N ILE A 101 -7.66 25.74 12.22
CA ILE A 101 -8.47 24.91 13.11
C ILE A 101 -9.74 24.43 12.39
N ILE A 102 -10.45 25.33 11.71
CA ILE A 102 -11.66 24.99 10.96
C ILE A 102 -11.35 23.98 9.85
N ALA A 103 -10.28 24.21 9.09
CA ALA A 103 -9.82 23.32 8.03
C ALA A 103 -9.35 21.95 8.57
N ALA A 104 -8.68 21.91 9.72
CA ALA A 104 -8.30 20.65 10.37
C ALA A 104 -9.53 19.84 10.80
N ILE A 105 -10.54 20.49 11.40
CA ILE A 105 -11.82 19.84 11.75
C ILE A 105 -12.54 19.36 10.47
N TYR A 106 -12.55 20.19 9.43
CA TYR A 106 -13.14 19.83 8.14
C TYR A 106 -12.47 18.57 7.56
N LEU A 107 -11.14 18.47 7.60
CA LEU A 107 -10.39 17.31 7.12
C LEU A 107 -10.71 16.01 7.90
N LEU A 108 -11.03 16.12 9.20
CA LEU A 108 -11.39 14.99 10.06
C LEU A 108 -12.81 14.48 9.78
N ILE A 109 -13.77 15.38 9.52
CA ILE A 109 -15.20 15.03 9.44
C ILE A 109 -15.65 14.78 8.00
N LYS A 110 -15.20 15.60 7.04
CA LYS A 110 -15.68 15.58 5.66
C LYS A 110 -15.39 14.23 5.01
N LYS A 111 -16.40 13.64 4.37
CA LYS A 111 -16.25 12.44 3.54
C LYS A 111 -15.45 12.76 2.28
N GLY A 112 -14.54 11.87 1.91
CA GLY A 112 -13.82 11.90 0.63
C GLY A 112 -14.72 11.75 -0.60
N GLU A 113 -14.15 12.04 -1.77
CA GLU A 113 -14.77 11.75 -3.05
C GLU A 113 -14.92 10.24 -3.27
N ASP A 114 -16.15 9.83 -3.57
CA ASP A 114 -16.44 8.49 -4.05
C ASP A 114 -15.97 8.37 -5.52
N GLY A 115 -15.51 7.19 -5.91
CA GLY A 115 -15.05 6.94 -7.27
C GLY A 115 -13.56 7.23 -7.49
N ILE A 116 -13.19 7.37 -8.77
CA ILE A 116 -11.84 7.72 -9.23
C ILE A 116 -11.72 9.24 -9.30
N ASN A 117 -10.60 9.80 -8.85
CA ASN A 117 -10.31 11.22 -9.00
C ASN A 117 -8.92 11.46 -9.61
N LYS A 118 -8.61 12.73 -9.92
CA LYS A 118 -7.36 13.12 -10.61
C LYS A 118 -6.07 12.79 -9.84
N PHE A 119 -6.17 12.44 -8.55
CA PHE A 119 -5.03 12.11 -7.69
C PHE A 119 -4.85 10.60 -7.50
N ASP A 120 -5.76 9.78 -8.01
CA ASP A 120 -5.60 8.33 -8.03
C ASP A 120 -4.45 7.96 -8.99
N LYS A 121 -3.35 7.47 -8.42
CA LYS A 121 -2.27 6.83 -9.19
C LYS A 121 -2.56 5.33 -9.23
N ALA A 122 -2.92 4.82 -10.39
CA ALA A 122 -3.00 3.39 -10.64
C ALA A 122 -2.13 2.98 -11.81
N ILE A 123 -1.58 1.78 -11.69
CA ILE A 123 -0.86 1.11 -12.77
C ILE A 123 -1.93 0.44 -13.64
N ASP A 124 -1.81 0.59 -14.96
CA ASP A 124 -2.57 -0.23 -15.91
C ASP A 124 -2.00 -1.65 -15.88
N TYR A 125 -2.76 -2.60 -15.34
CA TYR A 125 -2.34 -3.98 -15.16
C TYR A 125 -1.98 -4.63 -16.51
N ASN A 126 -2.80 -4.43 -17.55
CA ASN A 126 -2.55 -5.02 -18.86
C ASN A 126 -1.32 -4.40 -19.54
N LYS A 127 -1.15 -3.07 -19.41
CA LYS A 127 0.01 -2.38 -19.97
C LYS A 127 1.29 -2.70 -19.22
N ALA A 128 1.24 -2.86 -17.90
CA ALA A 128 2.40 -3.27 -17.12
C ALA A 128 2.84 -4.70 -17.50
N VAL A 129 1.91 -5.63 -17.71
CA VAL A 129 2.21 -6.97 -18.28
C VAL A 129 2.90 -6.84 -19.65
N ASN A 130 2.48 -5.90 -20.51
CA ASN A 130 3.02 -5.76 -21.87
C ASN A 130 4.35 -4.97 -21.97
N LYS A 131 4.76 -4.14 -20.99
CA LYS A 131 5.87 -3.18 -21.15
C LYS A 131 7.27 -3.67 -20.72
N LYS A 132 7.53 -4.98 -20.67
CA LYS A 132 8.75 -5.59 -20.08
C LYS A 132 8.99 -5.26 -18.59
N THR A 133 8.08 -4.54 -17.93
CA THR A 133 8.10 -4.35 -16.46
C THR A 133 7.22 -5.44 -15.86
N ARG A 134 7.85 -6.55 -15.47
CA ARG A 134 7.11 -7.72 -14.99
C ARG A 134 6.39 -7.39 -13.70
N ILE A 135 5.14 -7.79 -13.60
CA ILE A 135 4.33 -7.50 -12.42
C ILE A 135 4.56 -8.62 -11.41
N ILE A 136 4.81 -8.25 -10.14
CA ILE A 136 4.73 -9.20 -9.05
C ILE A 136 3.50 -8.94 -8.20
N ASP A 137 2.61 -9.92 -8.16
CA ASP A 137 1.49 -9.92 -7.22
C ASP A 137 1.84 -10.82 -6.06
N ILE A 138 2.08 -10.24 -4.88
CA ILE A 138 2.42 -11.01 -3.67
C ILE A 138 1.15 -11.28 -2.85
N TYR A 139 0.90 -12.57 -2.62
CA TYR A 139 -0.20 -13.08 -1.80
C TYR A 139 0.34 -13.84 -0.59
N ASP A 140 -0.55 -14.16 0.34
CA ASP A 140 -0.16 -14.74 1.63
C ASP A 140 0.51 -16.12 1.50
N GLU A 141 0.15 -16.89 0.47
CA GLU A 141 0.67 -18.24 0.22
C GLU A 141 1.31 -18.44 -1.18
N TYR A 142 1.34 -17.41 -2.02
CA TYR A 142 1.91 -17.50 -3.37
C TYR A 142 2.24 -16.12 -3.91
N PHE A 143 3.06 -16.02 -4.95
CA PHE A 143 3.15 -14.82 -5.76
C PHE A 143 3.01 -15.17 -7.24
N ARG A 144 2.58 -14.20 -8.05
CA ARG A 144 2.57 -14.34 -9.51
C ARG A 144 3.60 -13.40 -10.11
N VAL A 145 4.33 -13.90 -11.10
CA VAL A 145 5.11 -13.07 -12.01
C VAL A 145 4.65 -13.37 -13.42
N ASP A 146 4.15 -12.33 -14.08
CA ASP A 146 3.47 -12.44 -15.36
C ASP A 146 2.35 -13.50 -15.29
N ASN A 147 2.40 -14.56 -16.11
CA ASN A 147 1.40 -15.64 -16.13
C ASN A 147 1.76 -16.84 -15.25
N HIS A 148 2.89 -16.82 -14.53
CA HIS A 148 3.36 -17.94 -13.73
C HIS A 148 3.03 -17.74 -12.25
N LYS A 149 2.60 -18.82 -11.60
CA LYS A 149 2.23 -18.84 -10.18
C LYS A 149 3.28 -19.63 -9.40
N TYR A 150 3.82 -19.03 -8.34
CA TYR A 150 4.83 -19.61 -7.45
C TYR A 150 4.27 -19.68 -6.04
N TYR A 151 4.41 -20.83 -5.37
CA TYR A 151 4.06 -20.94 -3.95
C TYR A 151 5.00 -20.08 -3.10
N LEU A 152 4.49 -19.48 -2.03
CA LEU A 152 5.27 -18.62 -1.13
C LEU A 152 4.79 -18.84 0.30
N LYS A 153 5.59 -19.52 1.11
CA LYS A 153 5.32 -19.64 2.56
C LYS A 153 6.28 -18.75 3.33
N LYS A 154 5.72 -17.85 4.13
CA LYS A 154 6.51 -16.98 5.01
C LYS A 154 6.64 -17.62 6.39
N ASN A 155 7.87 -17.91 6.81
CA ASN A 155 8.21 -18.40 8.14
C ASN A 155 9.23 -17.46 8.78
N GLY A 156 8.75 -16.49 9.55
CA GLY A 156 9.64 -15.50 10.19
C GLY A 156 10.42 -14.67 9.16
N ASN A 157 11.73 -14.87 9.10
CA ASN A 157 12.65 -14.19 8.18
C ASN A 157 12.92 -14.96 6.87
N GLU A 158 12.31 -16.13 6.71
CA GLU A 158 12.51 -17.01 5.56
C GLU A 158 11.26 -17.04 4.67
N TYR A 159 11.49 -17.14 3.36
CA TYR A 159 10.48 -17.44 2.36
C TYR A 159 10.78 -18.78 1.71
N LYS A 160 9.79 -19.68 1.72
CA LYS A 160 9.81 -20.90 0.91
C LYS A 160 9.09 -20.64 -0.39
N ILE A 161 9.82 -20.70 -1.50
CA ILE A 161 9.30 -20.48 -2.85
C ILE A 161 9.17 -21.84 -3.52
N GLY A 162 7.94 -22.24 -3.85
CA GLY A 162 7.67 -23.48 -4.57
C GLY A 162 7.36 -23.23 -6.04
N PHE A 163 7.97 -24.01 -6.91
CA PHE A 163 7.79 -23.97 -8.35
C PHE A 163 6.80 -25.06 -8.80
N PRO A 164 5.82 -24.73 -9.65
CA PRO A 164 4.95 -25.75 -10.24
C PRO A 164 5.78 -26.74 -11.08
N LYS A 165 5.38 -28.02 -11.07
CA LYS A 165 6.09 -29.11 -11.78
C LYS A 165 6.31 -28.87 -13.28
N ASN A 166 5.48 -28.03 -13.90
CA ASN A 166 5.53 -27.73 -15.33
C ASN A 166 6.35 -26.47 -15.68
N ILE A 167 7.07 -25.88 -14.72
CA ILE A 167 7.88 -24.68 -14.99
C ILE A 167 9.15 -25.07 -15.77
N THR A 168 9.35 -24.43 -16.92
CA THR A 168 10.51 -24.66 -17.80
C THR A 168 11.79 -24.09 -17.21
N LYS A 169 12.96 -24.62 -17.63
CA LYS A 169 14.30 -24.03 -17.34
C LYS A 169 14.53 -22.62 -17.93
N GLN A 170 13.55 -22.06 -18.62
CA GLN A 170 13.57 -20.67 -19.09
C GLN A 170 12.84 -19.72 -18.13
N ASP A 171 12.29 -20.26 -17.04
CA ASP A 171 11.65 -19.46 -16.00
C ASP A 171 12.69 -18.61 -15.26
N ILE A 172 12.49 -17.31 -15.24
CA ILE A 172 13.50 -16.36 -14.79
C ILE A 172 13.66 -16.33 -13.28
N ILE A 173 12.60 -16.63 -12.52
CA ILE A 173 12.71 -16.76 -11.07
C ILE A 173 13.45 -18.05 -10.74
N LYS A 174 13.12 -19.14 -11.43
CA LYS A 174 13.82 -20.40 -11.28
C LYS A 174 15.30 -20.24 -11.61
N ASN A 175 15.63 -19.63 -12.75
CA ASN A 175 17.02 -19.40 -13.15
C ASN A 175 17.76 -18.55 -12.12
N TYR A 176 17.19 -17.41 -11.75
CA TYR A 176 17.79 -16.52 -10.75
C TYR A 176 18.06 -17.22 -9.42
N LEU A 177 17.11 -18.03 -8.93
CA LEU A 177 17.25 -18.70 -7.63
C LEU A 177 18.12 -19.97 -7.69
N SER A 178 18.06 -20.72 -8.78
CA SER A 178 18.84 -21.95 -8.99
C SER A 178 20.33 -21.71 -9.19
N GLU A 179 20.72 -20.50 -9.62
CA GLU A 179 22.13 -20.09 -9.67
C GLU A 179 22.73 -19.88 -8.28
N THR A 180 21.88 -19.67 -7.27
CA THR A 180 22.29 -19.22 -5.93
C THR A 180 21.97 -20.20 -4.80
N HIS A 181 21.06 -21.16 -5.01
CA HIS A 181 20.58 -22.05 -3.95
C HIS A 181 20.35 -23.49 -4.43
N GLU A 182 20.53 -24.45 -3.52
CA GLU A 182 20.17 -25.84 -3.75
C GLU A 182 18.65 -26.06 -3.67
N ASN A 183 18.16 -26.88 -4.60
CA ASN A 183 16.75 -27.19 -4.74
C ASN A 183 16.35 -28.39 -3.87
N LYS A 184 15.21 -28.31 -3.18
CA LYS A 184 14.62 -29.44 -2.43
C LYS A 184 13.25 -29.79 -3.01
N GLU A 185 12.97 -31.06 -3.25
CA GLU A 185 11.63 -31.49 -3.71
C GLU A 185 10.65 -31.68 -2.53
N ASP A 186 9.39 -31.29 -2.75
CA ASP A 186 8.25 -31.57 -1.88
C ASP A 186 7.02 -31.93 -2.76
N GLY A 187 5.89 -32.32 -2.17
CA GLY A 187 4.67 -32.72 -2.89
C GLY A 187 4.13 -31.69 -3.90
N TYR A 188 4.54 -30.41 -3.79
CA TYR A 188 4.21 -29.32 -4.71
C TYR A 188 5.18 -29.14 -5.89
N GLY A 189 6.32 -29.83 -5.89
CA GLY A 189 7.42 -29.63 -6.82
C GLY A 189 8.68 -29.16 -6.12
N GLU A 190 9.53 -28.46 -6.87
CA GLU A 190 10.80 -27.93 -6.39
C GLU A 190 10.56 -26.74 -5.45
N ILE A 191 11.21 -26.72 -4.29
CA ILE A 191 11.11 -25.66 -3.29
C ILE A 191 12.51 -25.13 -3.01
N ILE A 192 12.63 -23.80 -3.06
CA ILE A 192 13.83 -23.06 -2.65
C ILE A 192 13.46 -22.24 -1.42
N THR A 193 14.30 -22.30 -0.38
CA THR A 193 14.14 -21.45 0.81
C THR A 193 15.17 -20.34 0.73
N ILE A 194 14.71 -19.09 0.80
CA ILE A 194 15.56 -17.90 0.75
C ILE A 194 15.24 -16.95 1.90
N GLU A 195 16.19 -16.09 2.25
CA GLU A 195 15.94 -15.05 3.24
C GLU A 195 15.05 -13.94 2.68
N LYS A 196 14.34 -13.24 3.57
CA LYS A 196 13.51 -12.09 3.20
C LYS A 196 14.28 -11.02 2.41
N LYS A 197 15.52 -10.75 2.79
CA LYS A 197 16.38 -9.75 2.13
C LYS A 197 16.74 -10.17 0.70
N GLU A 198 16.93 -11.46 0.46
CA GLU A 198 17.22 -12.03 -0.85
C GLU A 198 16.00 -11.98 -1.75
N PHE A 199 14.81 -12.28 -1.22
CA PHE A 199 13.55 -12.11 -1.96
C PHE A 199 13.33 -10.65 -2.40
N GLU A 200 13.59 -9.68 -1.52
CA GLU A 200 13.54 -8.26 -1.87
C GLU A 200 14.65 -7.86 -2.88
N GLY A 201 15.80 -8.53 -2.84
CA GLY A 201 16.88 -8.41 -3.83
C GLY A 201 16.45 -8.93 -5.21
N MET A 202 15.82 -10.11 -5.26
CA MET A 202 15.28 -10.71 -6.47
C MET A 202 14.26 -9.80 -7.15
N ILE A 203 13.30 -9.25 -6.39
CA ILE A 203 12.29 -8.31 -6.91
C ILE A 203 12.96 -7.10 -7.60
N ARG A 204 14.00 -6.54 -6.97
CA ARG A 204 14.73 -5.39 -7.54
C ARG A 204 15.54 -5.76 -8.78
N ASN A 205 16.26 -6.87 -8.73
CA ASN A 205 17.14 -7.32 -9.82
C ASN A 205 16.34 -7.72 -11.06
N LEU A 206 15.20 -8.37 -10.86
CA LEU A 206 14.27 -8.74 -11.93
C LEU A 206 13.35 -7.59 -12.37
N LYS A 207 13.52 -6.39 -11.79
CA LYS A 207 12.71 -5.19 -12.06
C LYS A 207 11.20 -5.47 -11.95
N LEU A 208 10.81 -6.27 -10.95
CA LEU A 208 9.42 -6.62 -10.73
C LEU A 208 8.69 -5.45 -10.06
N ALA A 209 7.56 -5.02 -10.64
CA ALA A 209 6.71 -3.97 -10.07
C ALA A 209 5.61 -4.61 -9.22
N GLU A 210 5.58 -4.27 -7.93
CA GLU A 210 4.61 -4.85 -7.00
C GLU A 210 3.26 -4.13 -7.01
N VAL A 211 2.17 -4.86 -7.21
CA VAL A 211 0.80 -4.29 -7.18
C VAL A 211 0.30 -4.21 -5.74
N ARG A 212 0.78 -3.21 -4.98
CA ARG A 212 0.46 -3.08 -3.55
C ARG A 212 -0.86 -2.36 -3.23
N GLU A 213 -1.36 -1.51 -4.13
CA GLU A 213 -2.35 -0.49 -3.75
C GLU A 213 -3.56 -0.42 -4.69
N SER A 214 -3.43 0.24 -5.83
CA SER A 214 -4.53 0.45 -6.79
C SER A 214 -4.08 0.14 -8.21
N PHE A 215 -4.93 -0.53 -8.99
CA PHE A 215 -4.62 -0.91 -10.36
C PHE A 215 -5.86 -0.91 -11.24
N TYR A 216 -5.67 -0.69 -12.53
CA TYR A 216 -6.70 -0.87 -13.55
C TYR A 216 -6.60 -2.26 -14.15
N LEU A 217 -7.71 -2.95 -14.28
CA LEU A 217 -7.87 -4.19 -15.02
C LEU A 217 -8.75 -3.90 -16.23
N ILE A 218 -8.27 -4.18 -17.44
CA ILE A 218 -8.98 -3.84 -18.68
C ILE A 218 -9.49 -5.13 -19.33
N LYS A 219 -10.80 -5.22 -19.59
CA LYS A 219 -11.42 -6.32 -20.34
C LYS A 219 -12.36 -5.75 -21.37
N SER A 220 -12.20 -6.14 -22.64
CA SER A 220 -13.12 -5.75 -23.73
C SER A 220 -13.45 -4.25 -23.68
N GLU A 221 -12.41 -3.41 -23.65
CA GLU A 221 -12.50 -1.93 -23.54
C GLU A 221 -13.03 -1.37 -22.20
N THR A 222 -13.61 -2.19 -21.34
CA THR A 222 -14.05 -1.78 -19.99
C THR A 222 -12.86 -1.66 -19.05
N LYS A 223 -12.70 -0.49 -18.42
CA LYS A 223 -11.72 -0.25 -17.35
C LYS A 223 -12.34 -0.53 -15.99
N ILE A 224 -11.74 -1.47 -15.26
CA ILE A 224 -12.10 -1.81 -13.89
C ILE A 224 -11.01 -1.26 -12.97
N PHE A 225 -11.34 -0.32 -12.12
CA PHE A 225 -10.39 0.22 -11.16
C PHE A 225 -10.54 -0.49 -9.81
N ILE A 226 -9.47 -1.16 -9.39
CA ILE A 226 -9.41 -1.84 -8.10
C ILE A 226 -8.55 -0.99 -7.17
N ARG A 227 -9.10 -0.59 -6.02
CA ARG A 227 -8.42 0.23 -5.02
C ARG A 227 -8.42 -0.45 -3.67
N LYS A 228 -7.28 -0.45 -2.98
CA LYS A 228 -7.20 -0.86 -1.58
C LYS A 228 -7.71 0.27 -0.65
N GLU A 229 -8.65 -0.05 0.22
CA GLU A 229 -9.22 0.85 1.23
C GLU A 229 -9.24 0.14 2.59
N ASN A 230 -8.53 0.65 3.61
CA ASN A 230 -8.57 0.12 4.99
C ASN A 230 -8.48 -1.43 5.07
N PHE A 231 -7.47 -2.03 4.44
CA PHE A 231 -7.24 -3.49 4.36
C PHE A 231 -8.23 -4.29 3.51
N LYS A 232 -9.28 -3.67 2.98
CA LYS A 232 -10.19 -4.26 1.99
C LYS A 232 -9.96 -3.66 0.62
N TYR A 233 -10.68 -4.14 -0.38
CA TYR A 233 -10.66 -3.61 -1.73
C TYR A 233 -12.02 -3.01 -2.08
N SER A 234 -11.96 -2.03 -2.97
CA SER A 234 -13.11 -1.45 -3.63
C SER A 234 -12.93 -1.62 -5.14
N ILE A 235 -13.94 -2.15 -5.81
CA ILE A 235 -13.99 -2.18 -7.28
C ILE A 235 -14.83 -0.99 -7.71
N ILE A 236 -14.28 -0.19 -8.62
CA ILE A 236 -14.93 0.97 -9.20
C ILE A 236 -15.08 0.70 -10.69
N LEU A 237 -16.32 0.69 -11.16
CA LEU A 237 -16.70 0.53 -12.55
C LEU A 237 -17.36 1.81 -13.04
N GLU A 238 -17.12 2.17 -14.29
CA GLU A 238 -17.94 3.15 -14.98
C GLU A 238 -19.38 2.64 -15.09
N LYS A 239 -20.36 3.54 -15.00
CA LYS A 239 -21.78 3.19 -15.04
C LYS A 239 -22.24 2.64 -16.40
N GLU A 240 -21.39 2.72 -17.41
CA GLU A 240 -21.58 2.16 -18.75
C GLU A 240 -20.85 0.82 -18.94
N ALA A 241 -20.11 0.33 -17.92
CA ALA A 241 -19.35 -0.91 -17.98
C ALA A 241 -20.20 -2.13 -18.34
N ASP A 242 -19.59 -3.10 -19.03
CA ASP A 242 -20.24 -4.33 -19.51
C ASP A 242 -21.11 -5.02 -18.44
N THR A 243 -22.32 -5.38 -18.83
CA THR A 243 -23.29 -6.14 -18.02
C THR A 243 -22.75 -7.48 -17.53
N GLU A 244 -21.89 -8.16 -18.31
CA GLU A 244 -21.27 -9.42 -17.90
C GLU A 244 -20.31 -9.22 -16.72
N ILE A 245 -19.50 -8.16 -16.76
CA ILE A 245 -18.57 -7.80 -15.69
C ILE A 245 -19.34 -7.49 -14.41
N ARG A 246 -20.46 -6.76 -14.51
CA ARG A 246 -21.34 -6.51 -13.36
C ARG A 246 -21.91 -7.80 -12.80
N ALA A 247 -22.35 -8.73 -13.65
CA ALA A 247 -22.87 -10.02 -13.23
C ALA A 247 -21.81 -10.88 -12.54
N VAL A 248 -20.56 -10.84 -12.98
CA VAL A 248 -19.42 -11.50 -12.30
C VAL A 248 -19.21 -10.91 -10.91
N ILE A 249 -19.18 -9.58 -10.78
CA ILE A 249 -18.95 -8.90 -9.50
C ILE A 249 -20.10 -9.13 -8.51
N ASN A 250 -21.35 -9.07 -8.99
CA ASN A 250 -22.53 -9.34 -8.16
C ASN A 250 -22.59 -10.79 -7.67
N ARG A 251 -21.96 -11.74 -8.39
CA ARG A 251 -21.85 -13.16 -7.98
C ARG A 251 -20.71 -13.43 -7.01
N MET A 252 -19.87 -12.45 -6.69
CA MET A 252 -18.79 -12.64 -5.72
C MET A 252 -19.34 -12.95 -4.34
N ALA A 253 -18.74 -13.93 -3.68
CA ALA A 253 -19.08 -14.29 -2.31
C ALA A 253 -18.84 -13.10 -1.38
N GLY A 254 -19.87 -12.65 -0.66
CA GLY A 254 -19.72 -11.63 0.39
C GLY A 254 -20.55 -10.36 0.25
N PHE A 255 -21.50 -10.29 -0.70
CA PHE A 255 -22.43 -9.15 -0.88
C PHE A 255 -21.73 -7.80 -0.70
N PRO A 256 -20.89 -7.37 -1.67
CA PRO A 256 -20.19 -6.10 -1.56
C PRO A 256 -21.20 -4.96 -1.37
N GLU A 257 -20.87 -4.03 -0.48
CA GLU A 257 -21.67 -2.82 -0.30
C GLU A 257 -21.61 -2.03 -1.61
N LYS A 258 -22.76 -1.91 -2.28
CA LYS A 258 -22.88 -1.24 -3.57
C LYS A 258 -23.26 0.22 -3.36
N ILE A 259 -22.47 1.12 -3.93
CA ILE A 259 -22.74 2.55 -3.97
C ILE A 259 -22.80 2.97 -5.43
N GLU A 260 -23.92 3.54 -5.84
CA GLU A 260 -24.05 4.12 -7.17
C GLU A 260 -23.86 5.64 -7.08
N THR A 261 -23.02 6.16 -7.96
CA THR A 261 -22.80 7.58 -8.15
C THR A 261 -23.31 7.98 -9.54
N LYS A 262 -23.12 9.23 -9.93
CA LYS A 262 -23.47 9.72 -11.27
C LYS A 262 -22.76 8.89 -12.35
N ASP A 263 -21.45 8.72 -12.18
CA ASP A 263 -20.56 8.19 -13.23
C ASP A 263 -20.04 6.78 -12.93
N TYR A 264 -20.10 6.33 -11.66
CA TYR A 264 -19.52 5.06 -11.23
C TYR A 264 -20.46 4.18 -10.40
N ILE A 265 -20.25 2.87 -10.50
CA ILE A 265 -20.73 1.85 -9.58
C ILE A 265 -19.54 1.38 -8.74
N ILE A 266 -19.66 1.52 -7.42
CA ILE A 266 -18.58 1.22 -6.47
C ILE A 266 -19.03 0.05 -5.60
N TYR A 267 -18.23 -1.01 -5.61
CA TYR A 267 -18.40 -2.18 -4.76
C TYR A 267 -17.35 -2.12 -3.66
N LYS A 268 -17.76 -1.91 -2.41
CA LYS A 268 -16.87 -1.77 -1.25
C LYS A 268 -16.76 -3.06 -0.45
N LYS A 269 -15.74 -3.07 0.44
CA LYS A 269 -15.48 -4.13 1.44
C LYS A 269 -15.14 -5.50 0.84
N ILE A 270 -14.60 -5.52 -0.36
CA ILE A 270 -14.23 -6.74 -1.07
C ILE A 270 -12.98 -7.34 -0.45
N GLN A 271 -12.96 -8.65 -0.22
CA GLN A 271 -11.78 -9.32 0.31
C GLN A 271 -10.78 -9.60 -0.81
N LYS A 272 -9.49 -9.70 -0.47
CA LYS A 272 -8.43 -10.01 -1.42
C LYS A 272 -8.70 -11.30 -2.22
N LYS A 273 -9.36 -12.29 -1.59
CA LYS A 273 -9.74 -13.56 -2.24
C LYS A 273 -10.80 -13.40 -3.33
N ASP A 274 -11.69 -12.42 -3.22
CA ASP A 274 -12.79 -12.22 -4.18
C ASP A 274 -12.27 -11.46 -5.42
N ILE A 275 -11.33 -10.54 -5.22
CA ILE A 275 -10.54 -9.92 -6.30
C ILE A 275 -9.84 -10.98 -7.15
N ARG A 276 -9.37 -12.06 -6.54
CA ARG A 276 -8.76 -13.19 -7.28
C ARG A 276 -9.77 -13.92 -8.17
N GLY A 277 -11.00 -14.10 -7.68
CA GLY A 277 -12.09 -14.66 -8.49
C GLY A 277 -12.40 -13.77 -9.70
N LEU A 278 -12.36 -12.45 -9.52
CA LEU A 278 -12.51 -11.49 -10.62
C LEU A 278 -11.41 -11.63 -11.67
N ILE A 279 -10.15 -11.58 -11.25
CA ILE A 279 -9.00 -11.59 -12.17
C ILE A 279 -8.99 -12.87 -13.01
N ASN A 280 -9.38 -14.03 -12.46
CA ASN A 280 -9.39 -15.28 -13.22
C ASN A 280 -10.63 -15.47 -14.11
N SER A 281 -11.72 -14.72 -13.86
CA SER A 281 -12.94 -14.77 -14.68
C SER A 281 -12.95 -13.72 -15.79
N ILE A 282 -12.00 -12.79 -15.74
CA ILE A 282 -11.78 -11.75 -16.72
C ILE A 282 -10.75 -12.21 -17.75
#